data_AF-A0A532AIE2-F1
#
_entry.id   AF-A0A532AIE2-F1
#
_cell.length_a   1.000
_cell.length_b   1.000
_cell.length_c   1.000
_cell.angle_alpha   90.00
_cell.angle_beta   90.00
_cell.angle_gamma   90.00
#
_symmetry.space_group_name_H-M   'P 1'
#
loop_
_entity.id
_entity.type
_entity.pdbx_description
1 polymer ?
#
loop_
_entity_poly.entity_id
_entity_poly.type
_entity_poly.pdbx_seq_one_letter_code
_entity_poly.pdbx_strand_id
1 'polypeptide(L)'
;IQQIVKDELIAVHDEFGTPRRTELAEGGADMEDEDLIQREDMVVTVSHSGYIKRVPLSLYRAQRRGGKGRSGMSTKEEDFVTRLFVANTHTPVLFFSSRGIVYKEKVWR
;
A
#
# COMPACT_ATOMS: atom_id res chain seq x y z
N ILE A 1 0.36 60.78 13.11
CA ILE A 1 0.98 60.19 11.89
C ILE A 1 0.54 58.75 11.71
N GLN A 2 0.87 57.80 12.60
CA GLN A 2 0.43 56.40 12.43
C GLN A 2 -1.10 56.22 12.35
N GLN A 3 -1.87 57.03 13.08
CA GLN A 3 -3.33 57.00 13.01
C GLN A 3 -3.83 57.37 11.60
N ILE A 4 -3.29 58.45 11.04
CA ILE A 4 -3.62 58.93 9.68
C ILE A 4 -3.33 57.84 8.64
N VAL A 5 -2.16 57.19 8.73
CA VAL A 5 -1.77 56.11 7.82
C VAL A 5 -2.73 54.91 7.93
N LYS A 6 -3.16 54.56 9.14
CA LYS A 6 -4.11 53.45 9.35
C LYS A 6 -5.49 53.77 8.77
N ASP A 7 -5.96 55.00 8.98
CA ASP A 7 -7.26 55.45 8.51
C ASP A 7 -7.31 55.51 6.98
N GLU A 8 -6.23 55.98 6.34
CA GLU A 8 -6.09 55.98 4.88
C GLU A 8 -6.07 54.56 4.29
N LEU A 9 -5.36 53.62 4.91
CA LEU A 9 -5.31 52.22 4.45
C LEU A 9 -6.68 51.51 4.56
N ILE A 10 -7.46 51.83 5.60
CA ILE A 10 -8.82 51.30 5.75
C ILE A 10 -9.74 51.88 4.66
N ALA A 11 -9.66 53.19 4.40
CA ALA A 11 -10.45 53.83 3.36
C ALA A 11 -10.21 53.20 1.97
N VAL A 12 -8.95 52.93 1.63
CA VAL A 12 -8.59 52.26 0.36
C VAL A 12 -9.05 50.80 0.34
N HIS A 13 -8.95 50.07 1.46
CA HIS A 13 -9.46 48.70 1.57
C HIS A 13 -10.98 48.64 1.33
N ASP A 14 -11.73 49.58 1.88
CA ASP A 14 -13.20 49.59 1.78
C ASP A 14 -13.69 50.03 0.40
N GLU A 15 -12.94 50.91 -0.28
CA GLU A 15 -13.28 51.38 -1.64
C GLU A 15 -12.99 50.32 -2.72
N PHE A 16 -11.89 49.58 -2.59
CA PHE A 16 -11.41 48.66 -3.63
C PHE A 16 -11.42 47.17 -3.22
N GLY A 17 -11.93 46.87 -2.04
CA GLY A 17 -12.01 45.52 -1.50
C GLY A 17 -12.88 44.61 -2.38
N THR A 18 -12.30 43.52 -2.86
CA THR A 18 -13.05 42.46 -3.56
C THR A 18 -13.01 41.17 -2.75
N PRO A 19 -14.10 40.38 -2.71
CA PRO A 19 -14.10 39.13 -1.98
C PRO A 19 -13.06 38.18 -2.56
N ARG A 20 -12.38 37.42 -1.69
CA ARG A 20 -11.40 36.42 -2.11
C ARG A 20 -12.08 35.39 -3.00
N ARG A 21 -11.59 35.24 -4.23
CA ARG A 21 -12.15 34.31 -5.23
C ARG A 21 -11.77 32.85 -5.00
N THR A 22 -10.73 32.60 -4.19
CA THR A 22 -10.17 31.27 -3.95
C THR A 22 -10.42 30.83 -2.52
N GLU A 23 -10.75 29.57 -2.35
CA GLU A 23 -10.85 28.93 -1.04
C GLU A 23 -9.49 28.32 -0.67
N LEU A 24 -9.12 28.43 0.61
CA LEU A 24 -8.01 27.67 1.17
C LEU A 24 -8.60 26.35 1.68
N ALA A 25 -8.58 25.32 0.83
CA ALA A 25 -8.88 23.97 1.28
C ALA A 25 -7.69 23.44 2.10
N GLU A 26 -7.96 22.77 3.21
CA GLU A 26 -6.95 21.93 3.85
C GLU A 26 -6.51 20.84 2.87
N GLY A 27 -5.23 20.46 2.95
CA GLY A 27 -4.52 19.66 1.96
C GLY A 27 -5.25 18.41 1.48
N GLY A 28 -4.98 18.03 0.23
CA GLY A 28 -5.63 16.94 -0.50
C GLY A 28 -5.63 15.60 0.24
N ALA A 29 -6.49 14.69 -0.24
CA ALA A 29 -6.75 13.38 0.32
C ALA A 29 -5.50 12.81 1.01
N ASP A 30 -5.61 12.51 2.30
CA ASP A 30 -4.59 11.81 3.07
C ASP A 30 -4.28 10.50 2.33
N MET A 31 -3.32 10.53 1.41
CA MET A 31 -2.92 9.36 0.63
C MET A 31 -2.01 8.53 1.52
N GLU A 32 -2.44 7.33 1.84
CA GLU A 32 -1.60 6.37 2.51
C GLU A 32 -0.63 5.77 1.48
N ASP A 33 0.57 5.34 1.90
CA ASP A 33 1.53 4.67 1.00
C ASP A 33 0.91 3.48 0.25
N GLU A 34 -0.12 2.86 0.85
CA GLU A 34 -0.90 1.77 0.27
C GLU A 34 -1.72 2.18 -0.95
N ASP A 35 -2.17 3.43 -1.04
CA ASP A 35 -2.93 3.94 -2.18
C ASP A 35 -2.09 4.01 -3.45
N LEU A 36 -0.76 4.03 -3.30
CA LEU A 36 0.19 3.95 -4.41
C LEU A 36 0.39 2.52 -4.92
N ILE A 37 -0.11 1.51 -4.19
CA ILE A 37 0.08 0.09 -4.51
C ILE A 37 -1.15 -0.43 -5.25
N GLN A 38 -0.93 -0.98 -6.45
CA GLN A 38 -2.01 -1.52 -7.26
C GLN A 38 -2.73 -2.69 -6.56
N ARG A 39 -4.05 -2.69 -6.67
CA ARG A 39 -4.91 -3.81 -6.28
C ARG A 39 -4.83 -4.90 -7.35
N GLU A 40 -4.15 -5.99 -7.03
CA GLU A 40 -4.02 -7.16 -7.90
C GLU A 40 -4.03 -8.46 -7.10
N ASP A 41 -4.37 -9.56 -7.77
CA ASP A 41 -4.36 -10.89 -7.17
C ASP A 41 -2.95 -11.46 -7.15
N MET A 42 -2.52 -11.85 -5.97
CA MET A 42 -1.19 -12.38 -5.70
C MET A 42 -1.28 -13.84 -5.27
N VAL A 43 -0.36 -14.66 -5.77
CA VAL A 43 -0.14 -16.01 -5.28
C VAL A 43 0.87 -15.94 -4.15
N VAL A 44 0.44 -16.27 -2.95
CA VAL A 44 1.29 -16.35 -1.76
C VAL A 44 1.69 -17.80 -1.53
N THR A 45 3.00 -18.02 -1.46
CA THR A 45 3.60 -19.35 -1.26
C THR A 45 4.34 -19.37 0.06
N VAL A 46 4.01 -20.34 0.91
CA VAL A 46 4.67 -20.59 2.19
C VAL A 46 5.44 -21.91 2.08
N SER A 47 6.75 -21.86 2.31
CA SER A 47 7.60 -23.04 2.30
C SER A 47 7.66 -23.73 3.67
N HIS A 48 8.17 -24.96 3.71
CA HIS A 48 8.28 -25.73 4.94
C HIS A 48 9.26 -25.10 5.94
N SER A 49 10.36 -24.53 5.45
CA SER A 49 11.32 -23.80 6.28
C SER A 49 10.85 -22.39 6.69
N GLY A 50 9.63 -22.01 6.33
CA GLY A 50 8.99 -20.76 6.76
C GLY A 50 9.25 -19.58 5.82
N TYR A 51 9.82 -19.77 4.64
CA TYR A 51 9.92 -18.69 3.65
C TYR A 51 8.54 -18.38 3.07
N ILE A 52 8.20 -17.10 3.05
CA ILE A 52 6.98 -16.58 2.44
C ILE A 52 7.37 -15.73 1.25
N LYS A 53 6.77 -15.99 0.10
CA LYS A 53 6.93 -15.18 -1.11
C LYS A 53 5.60 -14.91 -1.78
N ARG A 54 5.48 -13.76 -2.44
CA ARG A 54 4.32 -13.35 -3.24
C ARG A 54 4.72 -13.13 -4.69
N VAL A 55 3.88 -13.58 -5.62
CA VAL A 55 4.06 -13.36 -7.06
C VAL A 55 2.71 -12.98 -7.65
N PRO A 56 2.62 -11.97 -8.53
CA PRO A 56 1.38 -11.67 -9.25
C PRO A 56 0.83 -12.92 -9.95
N LEU A 57 -0.49 -13.11 -9.88
CA LEU A 57 -1.16 -14.27 -10.49
C LEU A 57 -0.87 -14.38 -11.99
N SER A 58 -0.72 -13.23 -12.67
CA SER A 58 -0.35 -13.13 -14.09
C SER A 58 1.03 -13.74 -14.40
N LEU A 59 1.99 -13.61 -13.48
CA LEU A 59 3.34 -14.14 -13.61
C LEU A 59 3.45 -15.57 -13.05
N TYR A 60 2.50 -15.98 -12.21
CA TYR A 60 2.45 -17.32 -11.63
C TYR A 60 1.99 -18.35 -12.65
N ARG A 61 2.94 -18.90 -13.40
CA ARG A 61 2.66 -19.98 -14.36
C ARG A 61 2.54 -21.31 -13.63
N ALA A 62 1.35 -21.92 -13.67
CA ALA A 62 1.15 -23.28 -13.16
C ALA A 62 2.06 -24.27 -13.91
N GLN A 63 3.08 -24.78 -13.23
CA GLN A 63 3.99 -25.78 -13.80
C GLN A 63 3.31 -27.15 -13.77
N ARG A 64 2.54 -27.47 -14.83
CA ARG A 64 1.80 -28.75 -15.00
C ARG A 64 2.68 -29.95 -15.40
N ARG A 65 3.97 -29.98 -15.07
CA ARG A 65 4.83 -31.13 -15.38
C ARG A 65 5.70 -31.49 -14.20
N GLY A 66 5.56 -32.73 -13.73
CA GLY A 66 6.45 -33.41 -12.79
C GLY A 66 7.84 -33.68 -13.39
N GLY A 67 8.48 -32.63 -13.91
CA GLY A 67 9.82 -32.65 -14.46
C GLY A 67 10.56 -31.40 -14.02
N LYS A 68 11.68 -31.60 -13.33
CA LYS A 68 12.68 -30.60 -12.94
C LYS A 68 12.85 -29.57 -14.07
N GLY A 69 12.36 -28.33 -13.88
CA GLY A 69 12.43 -27.32 -14.95
C GLY A 69 12.27 -25.89 -14.44
N ARG A 70 13.40 -25.16 -14.47
CA ARG A 70 13.63 -23.73 -14.13
C ARG A 70 13.14 -23.25 -12.76
N SER A 71 14.10 -23.28 -11.84
CA SER A 71 14.11 -22.71 -10.50
C SER A 71 13.68 -21.23 -10.48
N GLY A 72 12.38 -20.97 -10.28
CA GLY A 72 11.87 -19.70 -9.74
C GLY A 72 12.13 -19.55 -8.23
N MET A 73 12.89 -20.48 -7.66
CA MET A 73 13.41 -20.51 -6.30
C MET A 73 14.63 -21.43 -6.36
N SER A 74 15.84 -20.96 -6.00
CA SER A 74 16.87 -21.92 -5.60
C SER A 74 16.39 -22.49 -4.27
N THR A 75 15.69 -23.62 -4.33
CA THR A 75 15.48 -24.42 -3.14
C THR A 75 16.88 -24.76 -2.62
N LYS A 76 17.26 -24.19 -1.47
CA LYS A 76 18.17 -24.91 -0.56
C LYS A 76 17.60 -26.33 -0.46
N GLU A 77 18.46 -27.32 -0.59
CA GLU A 77 18.22 -28.66 -1.17
C GLU A 77 16.99 -29.47 -0.70
N GLU A 78 16.12 -28.99 0.19
CA GLU A 78 14.95 -29.71 0.71
C GLU A 78 13.69 -28.85 0.97
N ASP A 79 13.67 -27.55 0.60
CA ASP A 79 12.55 -26.66 0.97
C ASP A 79 11.35 -26.73 0.00
N PHE A 80 10.29 -27.47 0.36
CA PHE A 80 9.08 -27.58 -0.48
C PHE A 80 7.96 -26.61 -0.04
N VAL A 81 7.00 -26.39 -0.93
CA VAL A 81 5.82 -25.55 -0.66
C VAL A 81 4.86 -26.28 0.26
N THR A 82 4.58 -25.71 1.43
CA THR A 82 3.62 -26.26 2.41
C THR A 82 2.21 -25.71 2.19
N ARG A 83 2.07 -24.43 1.87
CA ARG A 83 0.76 -23.79 1.61
C ARG A 83 0.85 -22.86 0.41
N LEU A 84 -0.20 -22.86 -0.38
CA LEU A 84 -0.40 -21.95 -1.50
C LEU A 84 -1.82 -21.43 -1.47
N PHE A 85 -1.98 -20.12 -1.55
CA PHE A 85 -3.28 -19.48 -1.64
C PHE A 85 -3.20 -18.20 -2.49
N VAL A 86 -4.35 -17.74 -2.97
CA VAL A 86 -4.48 -16.50 -3.72
C VAL A 86 -5.12 -15.46 -2.81
N ALA A 87 -4.55 -14.26 -2.77
CA ALA A 87 -5.08 -13.14 -2.00
C ALA A 87 -4.78 -11.82 -2.74
N ASN A 88 -5.65 -10.84 -2.58
CA ASN A 88 -5.44 -9.51 -3.15
C ASN A 88 -4.40 -8.73 -2.33
N THR A 89 -3.60 -7.88 -2.99
CA THR A 89 -2.56 -7.06 -2.34
C THR A 89 -3.03 -6.32 -1.09
N HIS A 90 -4.24 -5.75 -1.11
CA HIS A 90 -4.79 -4.94 0.00
C HIS A 90 -5.51 -5.79 1.08
N THR A 91 -5.71 -7.08 0.84
CA THR A 91 -6.41 -7.97 1.80
C THR A 91 -5.48 -8.37 2.95
N PRO A 92 -5.91 -8.27 4.22
CA PRO A 92 -5.12 -8.75 5.35
C PRO A 92 -5.12 -10.27 5.44
N VAL A 93 -3.94 -10.85 5.66
CA VAL A 93 -3.71 -12.26 5.97
C VAL A 93 -3.47 -12.43 7.46
N LEU A 94 -4.08 -13.47 8.03
CA LEU A 94 -3.96 -13.80 9.45
C LEU A 94 -3.04 -15.03 9.63
N PHE A 95 -1.96 -14.85 10.39
CA PHE A 95 -1.02 -15.91 10.74
C PHE A 95 -1.27 -16.35 12.18
N PHE A 96 -1.68 -17.60 12.34
CA PHE A 96 -1.96 -18.21 13.65
C PHE A 96 -0.71 -18.94 14.15
N SER A 97 -0.22 -18.53 15.32
CA SER A 97 0.89 -19.21 15.98
C SER A 97 0.40 -20.33 16.91
N SER A 98 1.27 -21.30 17.17
CA SER A 98 1.02 -22.38 18.15
C SER A 98 0.82 -21.88 19.58
N ARG A 99 1.24 -20.64 19.88
CA ARG A 99 1.05 -19.98 21.17
C ARG A 99 -0.31 -19.31 21.32
N GLY A 100 -1.19 -19.43 20.32
CA GLY A 100 -2.51 -18.78 20.32
C GLY A 100 -2.47 -17.28 19.97
N ILE A 101 -1.34 -16.77 19.49
CA ILE A 101 -1.21 -15.38 19.02
C ILE A 101 -1.53 -15.31 17.53
N VAL A 102 -2.29 -14.30 17.12
CA VAL A 102 -2.62 -14.01 15.72
C VAL A 102 -1.86 -12.77 15.25
N TYR A 103 -1.15 -12.88 14.14
CA TYR A 103 -0.51 -11.76 13.46
C TYR A 103 -1.31 -11.38 12.22
N LYS A 104 -1.57 -10.09 12.03
CA LYS A 104 -2.28 -9.56 10.88
C LYS A 104 -1.30 -8.77 10.02
N GLU A 105 -1.13 -9.17 8.77
CA GLU A 105 -0.31 -8.44 7.80
C GLU A 105 -1.00 -8.35 6.43
N LYS A 106 -0.78 -7.25 5.72
CA LYS A 106 -1.31 -7.07 4.35
C LYS A 106 -0.39 -7.75 3.34
N VAL A 107 -0.97 -8.25 2.25
CA VAL A 107 -0.22 -9.02 1.23
C VAL A 107 0.85 -8.17 0.53
N TRP A 108 0.67 -6.86 0.44
CA TRP A 108 1.65 -5.99 -0.22
C TRP A 108 2.93 -5.74 0.60
N ARG A 109 2.91 -6.02 1.90
CA ARG A 109 4.06 -5.85 2.79
C ARG A 109 5.09 -6.97 2.63
#